data_AF-Q2NRA5-F1
#
_entry.id   AF-Q2NRA5-F1
#
_cell.length_a   1.000
_cell.length_b   1.000
_cell.length_c   1.000
_cell.angle_alpha   90.00
_cell.angle_beta   90.00
_cell.angle_gamma   90.00
#
_symmetry.space_group_name_H-M   'P 1'
#
loop_
_entity.id
_entity.type
_entity.pdbx_description
1 polymer ?
#
loop_
_entity_poly.entity_id
_entity_poly.type
_entity_poly.pdbx_seq_one_letter_code
_entity_poly.pdbx_strand_id
1 'polypeptide(L)'
;MDSDKSGVNTLSNNLLISFMKTSRDHWFIKDLDSRYVFMNELSLRFMRCPKGYDVRGKLESEVKLPSSMEYWPDFVALDRKTIQDRKVVTNIEVHYYGENNIDTPVAHLCQRTPLYDGENNCLGIVCYGVPIDSPALLYYMNKFNRTTAQFDAPSEIFT
;
A
#
# COMPACT_ATOMS: atom_id res chain seq x y z
N MET A 1 -15.73 -36.57 -18.45
CA MET A 1 -15.34 -36.20 -17.08
C MET A 1 -14.31 -35.09 -17.21
N ASP A 2 -14.77 -33.85 -17.22
CA ASP A 2 -13.92 -32.66 -17.06
C ASP A 2 -14.54 -31.88 -15.90
N SER A 3 -14.28 -32.38 -14.70
CA SER A 3 -14.56 -31.68 -13.46
C SER A 3 -13.38 -30.76 -13.17
N ASP A 4 -13.70 -29.53 -12.79
CA ASP A 4 -12.80 -28.55 -12.15
C ASP A 4 -12.24 -27.40 -13.02
N LYS A 5 -13.13 -26.61 -13.62
CA LYS A 5 -12.83 -25.23 -14.04
C LYS A 5 -13.82 -24.19 -13.49
N SER A 6 -14.67 -24.55 -12.53
CA SER A 6 -15.73 -23.67 -12.00
C SER A 6 -15.35 -22.90 -10.74
N GLY A 7 -14.27 -23.28 -10.05
CA GLY A 7 -13.93 -22.71 -8.73
C GLY A 7 -13.30 -21.31 -8.73
N VAL A 8 -12.74 -20.86 -9.85
CA VAL A 8 -12.01 -19.57 -9.94
C VAL A 8 -12.88 -18.44 -10.50
N ASN A 9 -14.03 -18.76 -11.11
CA ASN A 9 -14.71 -17.85 -12.03
C ASN A 9 -15.82 -16.98 -11.42
N THR A 10 -15.87 -16.78 -10.09
CA THR A 10 -16.68 -15.69 -9.52
C THR A 10 -16.19 -15.27 -8.14
N LEU A 11 -14.98 -14.70 -8.04
CA LEU A 11 -14.71 -13.80 -6.92
C LEU A 11 -15.63 -12.58 -7.05
N SER A 12 -16.79 -12.64 -6.40
CA SER A 12 -17.67 -11.47 -6.31
C SER A 12 -16.92 -10.31 -5.64
N ASN A 13 -17.23 -9.07 -6.03
CA ASN A 13 -16.65 -7.86 -5.42
C ASN A 13 -16.74 -7.89 -3.88
N ASN A 14 -17.77 -8.53 -3.34
CA ASN A 14 -17.98 -8.72 -1.91
C ASN A 14 -16.89 -9.59 -1.24
N LEU A 15 -16.38 -10.62 -1.92
CA LEU A 15 -15.31 -11.47 -1.39
C LEU A 15 -13.99 -10.73 -1.31
N LEU A 16 -13.64 -9.94 -2.34
CA LEU A 16 -12.43 -9.11 -2.34
C LEU A 16 -12.47 -8.02 -1.27
N ILE A 17 -13.62 -7.34 -1.14
CA ILE A 17 -13.83 -6.35 -0.07
C ILE A 17 -13.74 -7.02 1.30
N SER A 18 -14.35 -8.19 1.48
CA SER A 18 -14.26 -8.95 2.72
C SER A 18 -12.81 -9.31 3.04
N PHE A 19 -12.06 -9.82 2.05
CA PHE A 19 -10.65 -10.15 2.19
C PHE A 19 -9.83 -8.94 2.66
N MET A 20 -9.94 -7.79 1.98
CA MET A 20 -9.21 -6.58 2.36
C MET A 20 -9.60 -6.08 3.76
N LYS A 21 -10.87 -6.17 4.13
CA LYS A 21 -11.37 -5.79 5.47
C LYS A 21 -10.80 -6.67 6.58
N THR A 22 -10.67 -7.98 6.35
CA THR A 22 -10.22 -8.94 7.36
C THR A 22 -8.72 -9.24 7.30
N SER A 23 -8.02 -8.77 6.26
CA SER A 23 -6.58 -8.96 6.10
C SER A 23 -5.81 -8.33 7.26
N ARG A 24 -4.70 -8.98 7.63
CA ARG A 24 -3.74 -8.47 8.62
C ARG A 24 -2.66 -7.58 7.99
N ASP A 25 -2.78 -7.29 6.71
CA ASP A 25 -1.93 -6.37 5.99
C ASP A 25 -2.66 -5.04 5.79
N HIS A 26 -1.93 -4.04 5.31
CA HIS A 26 -2.48 -2.73 5.05
C HIS A 26 -3.08 -2.65 3.65
N TRP A 27 -4.33 -2.20 3.57
CA TRP A 27 -5.06 -2.07 2.31
C TRP A 27 -5.73 -0.72 2.24
N PHE A 28 -5.54 -0.06 1.09
CA PHE A 28 -6.15 1.22 0.77
C PHE A 28 -6.56 1.21 -0.71
N ILE A 29 -7.64 1.91 -1.02
CA ILE A 29 -8.02 2.22 -2.41
C ILE A 29 -8.11 3.73 -2.50
N LYS A 30 -7.51 4.31 -3.54
CA LYS A 30 -7.63 5.72 -3.85
C LYS A 30 -8.17 5.90 -5.26
N ASP A 31 -8.93 6.96 -5.49
CA ASP A 31 -9.44 7.33 -6.80
C ASP A 31 -8.36 8.02 -7.67
N LEU A 32 -8.76 8.49 -8.85
CA LEU A 32 -7.87 9.18 -9.80
C LEU A 32 -7.29 10.49 -9.27
N ASP A 33 -7.95 11.11 -8.29
CA ASP A 33 -7.50 12.35 -7.65
C ASP A 33 -6.69 12.07 -6.37
N SER A 34 -6.28 10.82 -6.15
CA SER A 34 -5.58 10.35 -4.95
C SER A 34 -6.40 10.52 -3.65
N ARG A 35 -7.74 10.55 -3.73
CA ARG A 35 -8.62 10.57 -2.55
C ARG A 35 -8.92 9.16 -2.10
N TYR A 36 -8.96 8.93 -0.79
CA TYR A 36 -9.28 7.60 -0.26
C TYR A 36 -10.72 7.20 -0.58
N VAL A 37 -10.89 6.00 -1.11
CA VAL A 37 -12.18 5.32 -1.33
C VAL A 37 -12.40 4.26 -0.26
N PHE A 38 -11.33 3.58 0.15
CA PHE A 38 -11.34 2.53 1.15
C PHE A 38 -10.03 2.49 1.91
N MET A 39 -10.11 2.09 3.18
CA MET A 39 -8.96 1.75 4.00
C MET A 39 -9.41 0.76 5.07
N ASN A 40 -8.67 -0.33 5.28
CA ASN A 40 -9.06 -1.32 6.29
C ASN A 40 -8.76 -0.84 7.72
N GLU A 41 -9.42 -1.45 8.71
CA GLU A 41 -9.34 -1.03 10.12
C GLU A 41 -7.92 -1.14 10.67
N LEU A 42 -7.18 -2.18 10.26
CA LEU A 42 -5.80 -2.34 10.69
C LEU A 42 -4.93 -1.18 10.21
N SER A 43 -5.05 -0.79 8.94
CA SER A 43 -4.33 0.39 8.42
C SER A 43 -4.71 1.64 9.21
N LEU A 44 -5.99 1.82 9.56
CA LEU A 44 -6.44 3.03 10.26
C LEU A 44 -5.76 3.14 11.63
N ARG A 45 -5.72 2.03 12.37
CA ARG A 45 -5.02 1.96 13.66
C ARG A 45 -3.53 2.12 13.52
N PHE A 46 -2.94 1.48 12.52
CA PHE A 46 -1.52 1.53 12.22
C PHE A 46 -1.05 2.95 11.89
N MET A 47 -1.85 3.68 11.10
CA MET A 47 -1.59 5.08 10.81
C MET A 47 -2.01 6.02 11.96
N ARG A 48 -2.48 5.50 13.10
CA ARG A 48 -2.90 6.26 14.30
C ARG A 48 -4.10 7.18 14.05
N CYS A 49 -4.98 6.82 13.12
CA CYS A 49 -6.25 7.51 12.94
C CYS A 49 -7.11 7.40 14.21
N PRO A 50 -7.85 8.46 14.61
CA PRO A 50 -8.81 8.37 15.70
C PRO A 50 -9.81 7.24 15.48
N LYS A 51 -10.31 6.64 16.56
CA LYS A 51 -11.33 5.59 16.47
C LYS A 51 -12.58 6.12 15.75
N GLY A 52 -13.05 5.39 14.74
CA GLY A 52 -14.20 5.79 13.92
C GLY A 52 -13.89 6.89 12.88
N TYR A 53 -12.62 7.23 12.68
CA TYR A 53 -12.22 8.19 11.65
C TYR A 53 -12.53 7.67 10.26
N ASP A 54 -13.28 8.46 9.49
CA ASP A 54 -13.57 8.17 8.09
C ASP A 54 -12.59 8.92 7.18
N VAL A 55 -11.79 8.16 6.43
CA VAL A 55 -10.85 8.68 5.44
C VAL A 55 -11.51 8.96 4.09
N ARG A 56 -12.73 8.44 3.85
CA ARG A 56 -13.34 8.47 2.52
C ARG A 56 -13.50 9.89 1.98
N GLY A 57 -13.12 10.07 0.72
CA GLY A 57 -13.14 11.36 0.01
C GLY A 57 -12.00 12.31 0.37
N LYS A 58 -11.19 11.99 1.39
CA LYS A 58 -10.08 12.86 1.82
C LYS A 58 -8.83 12.61 1.01
N LEU A 59 -8.07 13.67 0.78
CA LEU A 59 -6.68 13.62 0.31
C LEU A 59 -5.74 13.24 1.46
N GLU A 60 -4.56 12.78 1.07
CA GLU A 60 -3.45 12.56 2.00
C GLU A 60 -3.18 13.81 2.87
N SER A 61 -3.18 15.02 2.28
CA SER A 61 -2.98 16.29 3.01
C SER A 61 -4.12 16.65 3.98
N GLU A 62 -5.31 16.11 3.77
CA GLU A 62 -6.49 16.32 4.64
C GLU A 62 -6.53 15.31 5.79
N VAL A 63 -5.74 14.24 5.68
CA VAL A 63 -5.54 13.24 6.71
C VAL A 63 -4.47 13.75 7.67
N LYS A 64 -4.89 14.12 8.88
CA LYS A 64 -4.04 14.73 9.92
C LYS A 64 -3.18 13.69 10.65
N LEU A 65 -2.35 12.98 9.90
CA LEU A 65 -1.43 11.98 10.45
C LEU A 65 0.01 12.45 10.35
N PRO A 66 0.90 12.03 11.27
CA PRO A 66 2.30 12.46 11.27
C PRO A 66 3.01 12.21 9.92
N SER A 67 2.84 11.02 9.32
CA SER A 67 3.41 10.69 8.00
C SER A 67 2.82 11.55 6.88
N SER A 68 1.51 11.79 6.92
CA SER A 68 0.81 12.56 5.90
C SER A 68 1.16 14.06 5.96
N MET A 69 1.49 14.64 7.13
CA MET A 69 1.78 16.08 7.19
C MET A 69 3.08 16.49 6.48
N GLU A 70 4.09 15.63 6.49
CA GLU A 70 5.42 15.93 5.91
C GLU A 70 5.55 15.38 4.49
N TYR A 71 5.04 14.16 4.23
CA TYR A 71 5.33 13.42 3.00
C TYR A 71 4.15 13.28 2.04
N TRP A 72 3.00 13.93 2.33
CA TRP A 72 1.85 13.85 1.42
C TRP A 72 2.16 14.21 -0.04
N PRO A 73 3.05 15.18 -0.39
CA PRO A 73 3.32 15.49 -1.78
C PRO A 73 3.95 14.29 -2.51
N ASP A 74 4.86 13.58 -1.84
CA ASP A 74 5.56 12.41 -2.38
C ASP A 74 4.59 11.24 -2.58
N PHE A 75 3.70 11.01 -1.60
CA PHE A 75 2.68 9.96 -1.74
C PHE A 75 1.73 10.23 -2.90
N VAL A 76 1.27 11.48 -3.06
CA VAL A 76 0.43 11.87 -4.21
C VAL A 76 1.20 11.76 -5.53
N ALA A 77 2.50 12.10 -5.54
CA ALA A 77 3.34 11.94 -6.73
C ALA A 77 3.50 10.46 -7.13
N LEU A 78 3.69 9.56 -6.16
CA LEU A 78 3.74 8.11 -6.39
C LEU A 78 2.41 7.57 -6.91
N ASP A 79 1.28 8.01 -6.32
CA ASP A 79 -0.06 7.64 -6.75
C ASP A 79 -0.29 8.05 -8.22
N ARG A 80 0.04 9.31 -8.57
CA ARG A 80 -0.04 9.82 -9.95
C ARG A 80 0.86 9.06 -10.90
N LYS A 81 2.10 8.77 -10.49
CA LYS A 81 3.06 8.01 -11.29
C LYS A 81 2.50 6.61 -11.62
N THR A 82 1.94 5.91 -10.63
CA THR A 82 1.27 4.62 -10.84
C THR A 82 0.16 4.72 -11.88
N ILE A 83 -0.71 5.72 -11.77
CA ILE A 83 -1.84 5.93 -12.69
C ILE A 83 -1.35 6.26 -14.11
N GLN A 84 -0.40 7.21 -14.24
CA GLN A 84 0.12 7.70 -15.51
C GLN A 84 0.92 6.63 -16.26
N ASP A 85 1.84 5.96 -15.56
CA ASP A 85 2.71 4.95 -16.16
C ASP A 85 1.98 3.63 -16.39
N ARG A 86 0.77 3.46 -15.81
CA ARG A 86 0.01 2.21 -15.81
C ARG A 86 0.83 1.02 -15.29
N LYS A 87 1.71 1.28 -14.33
CA LYS A 87 2.67 0.32 -13.78
C LYS A 87 2.58 0.29 -12.27
N VAL A 88 2.88 -0.88 -11.72
CA VAL A 88 3.05 -1.04 -10.28
C VAL A 88 4.24 -0.22 -9.83
N VAL A 89 4.05 0.60 -8.79
CA VAL A 89 5.13 1.33 -8.11
C VAL A 89 5.26 0.77 -6.72
N THR A 90 6.47 0.45 -6.29
CA THR A 90 6.75 -0.06 -4.95
C THR A 90 7.82 0.79 -4.31
N ASN A 91 7.64 1.15 -3.04
CA ASN A 91 8.59 1.93 -2.26
C ASN A 91 8.68 1.38 -0.83
N ILE A 92 9.75 1.78 -0.15
CA ILE A 92 9.89 1.61 1.30
C ILE A 92 9.57 2.95 1.94
N GLU A 93 8.59 2.95 2.84
CA GLU A 93 8.16 4.09 3.64
C GLU A 93 8.68 3.89 5.07
N VAL A 94 9.33 4.90 5.64
CA VAL A 94 9.91 4.81 6.99
C VAL A 94 9.35 5.94 7.84
N HIS A 95 8.42 5.59 8.73
CA HIS A 95 7.73 6.56 9.59
C HIS A 95 7.46 5.99 10.99
N TYR A 96 7.03 6.86 11.92
CA TYR A 96 6.61 6.50 13.28
C TYR A 96 5.22 5.86 13.30
N TYR A 97 5.08 4.74 12.59
CA TYR A 97 3.83 4.02 12.47
C TYR A 97 3.57 3.07 13.64
N GLY A 98 2.31 2.75 13.87
CA GLY A 98 1.85 1.86 14.95
C GLY A 98 1.12 2.63 16.03
N GLU A 99 0.02 2.05 16.52
CA GLU A 99 -0.93 2.71 17.43
C GLU A 99 -0.26 3.35 18.66
N ASN A 100 0.78 2.70 19.21
CA ASN A 100 1.50 3.11 20.41
C ASN A 100 2.98 3.47 20.16
N ASN A 101 3.41 3.58 18.90
CA ASN A 101 4.79 3.86 18.57
C ASN A 101 5.02 5.37 18.42
N ILE A 102 5.98 5.90 19.18
CA ILE A 102 6.24 7.35 19.25
C ILE A 102 7.71 7.71 18.99
N ASP A 103 8.62 6.75 19.00
CA ASP A 103 10.06 6.99 19.00
C ASP A 103 10.85 6.11 18.02
N THR A 104 10.23 5.08 17.45
CA THR A 104 10.93 4.12 16.58
C THR A 104 10.43 4.23 15.13
N PRO A 105 11.25 4.65 14.16
CA PRO A 105 10.86 4.58 12.76
C PRO A 105 10.67 3.13 12.31
N VAL A 106 9.58 2.83 11.63
CA VAL A 106 9.27 1.48 11.14
C VAL A 106 9.20 1.47 9.62
N ALA A 107 10.06 0.67 9.02
CA ALA A 107 10.10 0.49 7.58
C ALA A 107 8.92 -0.37 7.11
N HIS A 108 8.24 0.10 6.07
CA HIS A 108 7.07 -0.51 5.47
C HIS A 108 7.25 -0.61 3.97
N LEU A 109 7.01 -1.79 3.43
CA LEU A 109 6.91 -1.94 1.99
C LEU A 109 5.50 -1.52 1.58
N CYS A 110 5.39 -0.59 0.64
CA CYS A 110 4.13 -0.13 0.09
C CYS A 110 4.13 -0.33 -1.43
N GLN A 111 3.13 -1.02 -1.94
CA GLN A 111 2.92 -1.26 -3.35
C GLN A 111 1.64 -0.57 -3.82
N ARG A 112 1.72 0.16 -4.93
CA ARG A 112 0.61 0.84 -5.60
C ARG A 112 0.39 0.19 -6.95
N THR A 113 -0.78 -0.38 -7.14
CA THR A 113 -1.18 -1.06 -8.37
C THR A 113 -2.35 -0.31 -9.00
N PRO A 114 -2.30 0.03 -10.32
CA PRO A 114 -3.43 0.67 -10.97
C PRO A 114 -4.68 -0.22 -10.91
N LEU A 115 -5.82 0.37 -10.54
CA LEU A 115 -7.11 -0.31 -10.46
C LEU A 115 -7.90 -0.05 -11.74
N TYR A 116 -8.38 -1.10 -12.39
CA TYR A 116 -9.14 -1.01 -13.63
C TYR A 116 -10.56 -1.56 -13.49
N ASP A 117 -11.50 -1.01 -14.26
CA ASP A 117 -12.82 -1.61 -14.46
C ASP A 117 -12.79 -2.73 -15.52
N GLY A 118 -13.96 -3.30 -15.81
CA GLY A 118 -14.11 -4.35 -16.83
C GLY A 118 -13.86 -3.87 -18.27
N GLU A 119 -13.83 -2.56 -18.50
CA GLU A 119 -13.54 -1.92 -19.80
C GLU A 119 -12.09 -1.44 -19.90
N ASN A 120 -11.25 -1.77 -18.90
CA ASN A 120 -9.84 -1.37 -18.81
C ASN A 120 -9.63 0.15 -18.63
N ASN A 121 -10.64 0.87 -18.13
CA ASN A 121 -10.48 2.24 -17.66
C ASN A 121 -9.86 2.24 -16.27
N CYS A 122 -8.85 3.08 -16.04
CA CYS A 122 -8.25 3.23 -14.72
C CYS A 122 -9.23 3.99 -13.81
N LEU A 123 -9.53 3.41 -12.65
CA LEU A 123 -10.39 4.00 -11.61
C LEU A 123 -9.58 4.66 -10.49
N GLY A 124 -8.26 4.45 -10.46
CA GLY A 124 -7.36 4.88 -9.39
C GLY A 124 -6.33 3.82 -9.08
N ILE A 125 -6.05 3.59 -7.80
CA ILE A 125 -5.03 2.63 -7.35
C ILE A 125 -5.53 1.77 -6.18
N VAL A 126 -5.01 0.55 -6.10
CA VAL A 126 -5.01 -0.30 -4.91
C VAL A 126 -3.63 -0.24 -4.30
N CYS A 127 -3.57 0.07 -3.01
CA CYS A 127 -2.36 0.12 -2.22
C CYS A 127 -2.33 -1.08 -1.26
N TYR A 128 -1.22 -1.80 -1.26
CA TYR A 128 -0.91 -2.91 -0.35
C TYR A 128 0.35 -2.58 0.45
N GLY A 129 0.27 -2.65 1.78
CA GLY A 129 1.37 -2.33 2.66
C GLY A 129 1.65 -3.42 3.69
N VAL A 130 2.93 -3.68 3.99
CA VAL A 130 3.35 -4.66 5.01
C VAL A 130 4.60 -4.16 5.75
N PRO A 131 4.71 -4.36 7.08
CA PRO A 131 5.94 -4.08 7.81
C PRO A 131 7.14 -4.89 7.30
N ILE A 132 8.31 -4.26 7.26
CA ILE A 132 9.58 -4.91 6.94
C ILE A 132 10.19 -5.42 8.26
N ASP A 133 9.53 -6.39 8.88
CA ASP A 133 10.00 -7.06 10.10
C ASP A 133 9.83 -8.59 10.06
N SER A 134 9.20 -9.11 9.01
CA SER A 134 8.90 -10.54 8.90
C SER A 134 10.19 -11.37 8.88
N PRO A 135 10.32 -12.38 9.76
CA PRO A 135 11.44 -13.32 9.73
C PRO A 135 11.67 -13.97 8.36
N ALA A 136 10.61 -14.12 7.56
CA ALA A 136 10.71 -14.64 6.20
C ALA A 136 11.42 -13.65 5.26
N LEU A 137 11.18 -12.34 5.41
CA LEU A 137 11.83 -11.31 4.60
C LEU A 137 13.33 -11.23 4.91
N LEU A 138 13.70 -11.42 6.18
CA LEU A 138 15.10 -11.38 6.63
C LEU A 138 15.81 -12.74 6.55
N TYR A 139 15.10 -13.82 6.19
CA TYR A 139 15.63 -15.18 6.17
C TYR A 139 16.92 -15.30 5.35
N TYR A 140 16.91 -14.79 4.12
CA TYR A 140 18.09 -14.88 3.24
C TYR A 140 19.24 -13.98 3.71
N MET A 141 18.94 -12.81 4.28
CA MET A 141 19.97 -11.96 4.88
C MET A 141 20.70 -12.71 6.00
N ASN A 142 19.96 -13.37 6.88
CA ASN A 142 20.55 -14.21 7.93
C ASN A 142 21.32 -15.40 7.33
N LYS A 143 20.71 -16.14 6.40
CA LYS A 143 21.35 -17.30 5.73
C LYS A 143 22.69 -16.95 5.06
N PHE A 144 22.84 -15.74 4.53
CA PHE A 144 24.07 -15.26 3.89
C PHE A 144 24.95 -14.39 4.80
N ASN A 145 24.66 -14.32 6.11
CA ASN A 145 25.35 -13.47 7.08
C ASN A 145 25.47 -12.00 6.62
N ARG A 146 24.39 -11.46 6.06
CA ARG A 146 24.27 -10.05 5.63
C ARG A 146 23.43 -9.27 6.62
N THR A 147 23.88 -8.07 6.94
CA THR A 147 23.17 -7.10 7.79
C THR A 147 22.62 -5.91 7.00
N THR A 148 23.02 -5.75 5.74
CA THR A 148 22.59 -4.68 4.84
C THR A 148 22.19 -5.24 3.47
N ALA A 149 21.22 -4.58 2.84
CA ALA A 149 20.88 -4.74 1.43
C ALA A 149 20.94 -3.34 0.78
N GLN A 150 21.70 -3.22 -0.31
CA GLN A 150 21.88 -1.96 -1.03
C GLN A 150 21.13 -2.02 -2.36
N PHE A 151 20.36 -0.97 -2.64
CA PHE A 151 19.70 -0.75 -3.91
C PHE A 151 20.24 0.56 -4.47
N ASP A 152 20.82 0.51 -5.67
CA ASP A 152 21.30 1.71 -6.34
C ASP A 152 20.19 2.25 -7.24
N ALA A 153 19.93 3.56 -7.17
CA ALA A 153 19.02 4.20 -8.10
C ALA A 153 19.57 4.11 -9.53
N PRO A 154 18.73 3.96 -10.55
CA PRO A 154 19.16 4.12 -11.93
C PRO A 154 19.82 5.49 -12.10
N SER A 155 21.05 5.50 -12.60
CA SER A 155 21.78 6.74 -12.93
C SER A 155 21.34 7.22 -14.31
N GLU A 156 20.79 8.43 -14.40
CA GLU A 156 20.50 9.08 -15.70
C GLU A 156 21.77 9.64 -16.39
N ILE A 157 22.96 9.44 -15.81
CA ILE A 157 24.22 10.03 -16.31
C ILE A 157 24.62 9.46 -17.69
N PHE A 158 23.96 8.39 -18.16
CA PHE A 158 24.26 7.74 -19.44
C PHE A 158 23.04 7.48 -20.34
N THR A 159 21.91 8.15 -20.13
CA THR A 159 20.73 8.12 -21.02
C THR A 159 20.47 9.49 -21.61
#